data_AF-W7SU77-F1
#
_entry.id   AF-W7SU77-F1
#
_cell.length_a   1.000
_cell.length_b   1.000
_cell.length_c   1.000
_cell.angle_alpha   90.00
_cell.angle_beta   90.00
_cell.angle_gamma   90.00
#
_symmetry.space_group_name_H-M   'P 1'
#
loop_
_entity.id
_entity.type
_entity.pdbx_description
1 polymer ?
#
loop_
_entity_poly.entity_id
_entity_poly.type
_entity_poly.pdbx_seq_one_letter_code
_entity_poly.pdbx_strand_id
1 'polypeptide(L)'
;MYEIKPDDKDATVVSQDGDRNSGYALGYRADIKRWVFGSSTSDTDGAAKAYAASVTAPAVNQWASLAGVYDYPARQLRLYVDGQLVGTRNNVVLWKATGKMVIGRGKADGAATAFFPGSVDEIRAGEGVATDAVLTDRGSFGAPIAGQLGSFVNSAGDHYTGPTNANTIRPGYHFESALGLPASPGANTRTLYACATGGDGFTSLQADCEGQTKIGTAGLVFTQQPNNIPTVALYRCNNGAGDHFESRDATCGGKTVESQLGYTVGYAAIARYANPGFDHVTTIDGAPAAFKNEGLQGYVSLVAGAGLQPFMSCRNGSDSFASNDTACEGKTVVSAQGFVLAQAPADPAAAKQLTRCTVPPADSMVSLAADCEGVAVDKALGYARVDAPTGGEFQTDPGTDPTS
;
A
#
# COMPACT_ATOMS: atom_id res chain seq x y z
N MET A 1 7.49 7.90 3.58
CA MET A 1 6.38 8.27 4.47
C MET A 1 6.44 9.80 4.65
N TYR A 2 5.31 10.51 4.76
CA TYR A 2 5.07 11.97 4.59
C TYR A 2 4.79 12.42 3.14
N GLU A 3 3.87 13.34 2.83
CA GLU A 3 2.58 13.82 3.37
C GLU A 3 2.08 14.72 2.21
N ILE A 4 0.83 14.64 1.74
CA ILE A 4 0.26 15.74 0.93
C ILE A 4 -0.56 16.53 1.92
N LYS A 5 -0.11 17.70 2.38
CA LYS A 5 -1.03 18.64 3.02
C LYS A 5 -1.76 19.37 1.90
N PRO A 6 -3.07 19.17 1.69
CA PRO A 6 -3.81 19.95 0.73
C PRO A 6 -4.09 21.25 1.45
N ASP A 7 -3.09 22.11 1.47
CA ASP A 7 -3.36 23.54 1.45
C ASP A 7 -4.28 23.77 0.22
N ASP A 8 -5.27 24.66 0.31
CA ASP A 8 -6.19 25.01 -0.79
C ASP A 8 -5.45 25.73 -1.97
N LYS A 9 -4.40 25.11 -2.51
CA LYS A 9 -3.53 25.65 -3.56
C LYS A 9 -3.25 24.59 -4.63
N ASP A 10 -3.10 25.05 -5.87
CA ASP A 10 -2.64 24.20 -6.96
C ASP A 10 -1.26 23.62 -6.62
N ALA A 11 -1.01 22.36 -6.98
CA ALA A 11 0.25 21.67 -6.71
C ALA A 11 0.64 20.80 -7.92
N THR A 12 1.84 20.97 -8.46
CA THR A 12 2.26 20.32 -9.71
C THR A 12 3.34 19.29 -9.46
N VAL A 13 3.06 18.03 -9.78
CA VAL A 13 4.02 16.91 -9.67
C VAL A 13 5.10 17.06 -10.75
N VAL A 14 4.69 17.28 -12.00
CA VAL A 14 5.60 17.45 -13.13
C VAL A 14 5.00 18.37 -14.18
N SER A 15 5.83 19.21 -14.77
CA SER A 15 5.45 20.11 -15.86
C SER A 15 6.57 20.26 -16.88
N GLN A 16 6.25 20.87 -18.02
CA GLN A 16 7.23 21.41 -18.95
C GLN A 16 7.06 22.92 -19.06
N ASP A 17 8.13 23.69 -18.83
CA ASP A 17 8.09 25.16 -18.90
C ASP A 17 8.00 25.66 -20.35
N GLY A 18 7.20 26.70 -20.58
CA GLY A 18 7.37 27.67 -21.68
C GLY A 18 7.85 29.02 -21.16
N ASP A 19 7.62 30.09 -21.94
CA ASP A 19 8.08 31.44 -21.60
C ASP A 19 7.21 32.08 -20.51
N ARG A 20 5.89 31.93 -20.62
CA ARG A 20 4.90 32.47 -19.67
C ARG A 20 4.24 31.36 -18.86
N ASN A 21 3.81 30.27 -19.48
CA ASN A 21 3.09 29.18 -18.81
C ASN A 21 3.81 27.84 -18.96
N SER A 22 3.44 26.85 -18.15
CA SER A 22 3.78 25.46 -18.48
C SER A 22 3.04 25.01 -19.76
N GLY A 23 3.68 24.19 -20.61
CA GLY A 23 3.08 23.58 -21.81
C GLY A 23 2.28 22.32 -21.52
N TYR A 24 2.58 21.66 -20.41
CA TYR A 24 1.70 20.72 -19.71
C TYR A 24 2.05 20.70 -18.23
N ALA A 25 1.09 20.29 -17.41
CA ALA A 25 1.24 20.02 -15.99
C ALA A 25 0.40 18.79 -15.61
N LEU A 26 0.99 17.92 -14.80
CA LEU A 26 0.30 16.86 -14.07
C LEU A 26 0.34 17.23 -12.58
N GLY A 27 -0.83 17.33 -11.96
CA GLY A 27 -0.89 17.82 -10.59
C GLY A 27 -2.30 17.99 -10.06
N TYR A 28 -2.40 18.52 -8.84
CA TYR A 28 -3.63 18.84 -8.15
C TYR A 28 -4.07 20.26 -8.48
N ARG A 29 -5.38 20.43 -8.68
CA ARG A 29 -6.01 21.73 -8.89
C ARG A 29 -7.01 22.02 -7.79
N ALA A 30 -6.82 23.13 -7.07
CA ALA A 30 -7.52 23.41 -5.82
C ALA A 30 -8.96 23.89 -6.01
N ASP A 31 -9.26 24.63 -7.08
CA ASP A 31 -10.62 25.15 -7.35
C ASP A 31 -11.66 24.04 -7.56
N ILE A 32 -11.25 22.94 -8.18
CA ILE A 32 -12.11 21.76 -8.42
C ILE A 32 -11.76 20.58 -7.50
N LYS A 33 -10.69 20.67 -6.73
CA LYS A 33 -10.19 19.62 -5.82
C LYS A 33 -9.97 18.28 -6.51
N ARG A 34 -9.24 18.27 -7.64
CA ARG A 34 -9.00 17.06 -8.45
C ARG A 34 -7.56 16.95 -8.91
N TRP A 35 -7.12 15.72 -9.15
CA TRP A 35 -5.97 15.47 -10.02
C TRP A 35 -6.32 15.91 -11.44
N VAL A 36 -5.40 16.57 -12.12
CA VAL A 36 -5.55 17.04 -13.49
C VAL A 36 -4.31 16.76 -14.32
N PHE A 37 -4.52 16.54 -15.62
CA PHE A 37 -3.47 16.58 -16.62
C PHE A 37 -3.90 17.47 -17.78
N GLY A 38 -3.06 18.44 -18.13
CA GLY A 38 -3.33 19.37 -19.22
C GLY A 38 -2.50 20.64 -19.10
N SER A 39 -2.94 21.72 -19.74
CA SER A 39 -2.21 22.97 -19.71
C SER A 39 -3.03 24.22 -20.04
N SER A 40 -2.39 25.38 -19.94
CA SER A 40 -2.84 26.60 -20.60
C SER A 40 -2.92 26.41 -22.13
N THR A 41 -3.90 27.00 -22.80
CA THR A 41 -4.13 26.86 -24.24
C THR A 41 -3.16 27.67 -25.11
N SER A 42 -2.41 28.60 -24.51
CA SER A 42 -1.35 29.38 -25.17
C SER A 42 -0.27 29.80 -24.16
N ASP A 43 0.89 30.19 -24.68
CA ASP A 43 2.01 30.72 -23.89
C ASP A 43 1.91 32.24 -23.69
N THR A 44 0.77 32.68 -23.16
CA THR A 44 0.44 34.08 -22.90
C THR A 44 -0.19 34.23 -21.53
N ASP A 45 -0.03 35.39 -20.90
CA ASP A 45 -0.60 35.63 -19.59
C ASP A 45 -2.13 35.46 -19.59
N GLY A 46 -2.67 34.86 -18.53
CA GLY A 46 -4.11 34.66 -18.37
C GLY A 46 -4.74 33.69 -19.38
N ALA A 47 -3.95 32.87 -20.07
CA ALA A 47 -4.46 31.86 -21.00
C ALA A 47 -5.42 30.87 -20.30
N ALA A 48 -6.50 30.50 -21.01
CA ALA A 48 -7.45 29.51 -20.52
C ALA A 48 -6.79 28.13 -20.32
N LYS A 49 -7.28 27.31 -19.39
CA LYS A 49 -6.74 25.95 -19.15
C LYS A 49 -7.59 24.88 -19.85
N ALA A 50 -6.95 23.94 -20.54
CA ALA A 50 -7.53 22.71 -21.09
C ALA A 50 -6.91 21.48 -20.41
N TYR A 51 -7.74 20.68 -19.75
CA TYR A 51 -7.28 19.57 -18.91
C TYR A 51 -8.32 18.45 -18.84
N ALA A 52 -7.84 17.23 -18.64
CA ALA A 52 -8.58 16.11 -18.09
C ALA A 52 -8.50 16.16 -16.55
N ALA A 53 -9.56 15.77 -15.86
CA ALA A 53 -9.63 15.76 -14.40
C ALA A 53 -10.11 14.40 -13.89
N SER A 54 -9.63 14.00 -12.70
CA SER A 54 -10.15 12.82 -12.01
C SER A 54 -11.61 13.02 -11.61
N VAL A 55 -12.35 11.92 -11.47
CA VAL A 55 -13.73 11.95 -10.98
C VAL A 55 -13.76 12.16 -9.45
N THR A 56 -12.92 11.43 -8.73
CA THR A 56 -12.78 11.49 -7.27
C THR A 56 -11.74 12.51 -6.84
N ALA A 57 -11.95 13.07 -5.65
CA ALA A 57 -10.94 13.87 -4.98
C ALA A 57 -9.76 12.96 -4.57
N PRO A 58 -8.53 13.45 -4.63
CA PRO A 58 -7.39 12.69 -4.15
C PRO A 58 -7.40 12.55 -2.63
N ALA A 59 -6.97 11.39 -2.16
CA ALA A 59 -6.66 11.16 -0.76
C ALA A 59 -5.55 12.09 -0.31
N VAL A 60 -5.69 12.53 0.93
CA VAL A 60 -4.64 13.21 1.65
C VAL A 60 -3.69 12.16 2.21
N ASN A 61 -2.39 12.37 2.11
CA ASN A 61 -1.36 11.53 2.76
C ASN A 61 -1.25 10.08 2.25
N GLN A 62 -1.74 9.82 1.05
CA GLN A 62 -1.58 8.53 0.38
C GLN A 62 -0.73 8.68 -0.89
N TRP A 63 -0.01 7.61 -1.23
CA TRP A 63 0.64 7.52 -2.53
C TRP A 63 -0.39 7.27 -3.62
N ALA A 64 -0.19 7.91 -4.77
CA ALA A 64 -0.96 7.67 -5.98
C ALA A 64 -0.02 7.60 -7.18
N SER A 65 -0.22 6.63 -8.05
CA SER A 65 0.47 6.58 -9.34
C SER A 65 -0.28 7.44 -10.35
N LEU A 66 0.33 8.51 -10.85
CA LEU A 66 -0.29 9.42 -11.82
C LEU A 66 0.35 9.26 -13.21
N ALA A 67 -0.49 9.20 -14.24
CA ALA A 67 -0.02 9.28 -15.63
C ALA A 67 -0.90 10.21 -16.48
N GLY A 68 -0.25 11.09 -17.22
CA GLY A 68 -0.87 11.93 -18.24
C GLY A 68 -0.46 11.47 -19.64
N VAL A 69 -1.43 11.35 -20.55
CA VAL A 69 -1.18 11.06 -21.97
C VAL A 69 -1.78 12.16 -22.82
N TYR A 70 -0.97 12.74 -23.69
CA TYR A 70 -1.45 13.62 -24.75
C TYR A 70 -1.33 12.94 -26.10
N ASP A 71 -2.48 12.60 -26.70
CA ASP A 71 -2.59 12.04 -28.03
C ASP A 71 -2.84 13.18 -29.03
N TYR A 72 -1.76 13.66 -29.67
CA TYR A 72 -1.84 14.78 -30.60
C TYR A 72 -2.70 14.47 -31.85
N PRO A 73 -2.52 13.33 -32.55
CA PRO A 73 -3.39 12.97 -33.67
C PRO A 73 -4.87 12.88 -33.30
N ALA A 74 -5.20 12.28 -32.14
CA ALA A 74 -6.59 12.17 -31.67
C ALA A 74 -7.10 13.45 -30.97
N ARG A 75 -6.25 14.45 -30.74
CA ARG A 75 -6.54 15.69 -29.99
C ARG A 75 -7.14 15.40 -28.61
N GLN A 76 -6.52 14.49 -27.86
CA GLN A 76 -7.08 14.00 -26.61
C GLN A 76 -6.07 14.02 -25.46
N LEU A 77 -6.51 14.49 -24.30
CA LEU A 77 -5.82 14.28 -23.03
C LEU A 77 -6.47 13.11 -22.28
N ARG A 78 -5.64 12.28 -21.66
CA ARG A 78 -6.07 11.22 -20.75
C ARG A 78 -5.30 11.33 -19.44
N LEU A 79 -6.01 11.09 -18.33
CA LEU A 79 -5.46 11.05 -16.98
C LEU A 79 -5.73 9.68 -16.37
N TYR A 80 -4.68 9.06 -15.86
CA TYR A 80 -4.74 7.80 -15.12
C TYR A 80 -4.30 8.04 -13.68
N VAL A 81 -5.01 7.40 -12.76
CA VAL A 81 -4.67 7.32 -11.33
C VAL A 81 -4.67 5.83 -10.99
N ASP A 82 -3.58 5.32 -10.43
CA ASP A 82 -3.43 3.91 -10.04
C ASP A 82 -3.72 2.94 -11.18
N GLY A 83 -3.28 3.33 -12.39
CA GLY A 83 -3.44 2.56 -13.62
C GLY A 83 -4.85 2.55 -14.22
N GLN A 84 -5.81 3.24 -13.58
CA GLN A 84 -7.18 3.38 -14.06
C GLN A 84 -7.34 4.68 -14.85
N LEU A 85 -7.99 4.63 -16.01
CA LEU A 85 -8.36 5.84 -16.76
C LEU A 85 -9.48 6.58 -16.01
N VAL A 86 -9.15 7.72 -15.39
CA VAL A 86 -10.09 8.48 -14.56
C VAL A 86 -10.56 9.78 -15.20
N GLY A 87 -9.98 10.19 -16.33
CA GLY A 87 -10.36 11.42 -16.99
C GLY A 87 -9.95 11.46 -18.45
N THR A 88 -10.82 12.02 -19.30
CA THR A 88 -10.53 12.31 -20.71
C THR A 88 -10.97 13.73 -21.07
N ARG A 89 -10.25 14.34 -22.01
CA ARG A 89 -10.64 15.63 -22.61
C ARG A 89 -10.35 15.58 -24.11
N ASN A 90 -11.41 15.61 -24.92
CA ASN A 90 -11.32 15.62 -26.38
C ASN A 90 -11.18 17.04 -26.93
N ASN A 91 -10.83 17.13 -28.22
CA ASN A 91 -10.70 18.38 -28.98
C ASN A 91 -9.70 19.36 -28.37
N VAL A 92 -8.60 18.84 -27.83
CA VAL A 92 -7.51 19.63 -27.25
C VAL A 92 -6.31 19.68 -28.19
N VAL A 93 -5.85 20.89 -28.47
CA VAL A 93 -4.56 21.14 -29.11
C VAL A 93 -3.71 21.93 -28.13
N LEU A 94 -2.67 21.29 -27.59
CA LEU A 94 -1.68 21.98 -26.77
C LEU A 94 -0.62 22.61 -27.67
N TRP A 95 -0.11 23.75 -27.26
CA TRP A 95 1.03 24.38 -27.91
C TRP A 95 2.32 23.66 -27.52
N LYS A 96 3.34 23.78 -28.36
CA LYS A 96 4.64 23.12 -28.14
C LYS A 96 5.49 23.96 -27.18
N ALA A 97 5.57 23.56 -25.92
CA ALA A 97 6.60 24.06 -25.01
C ALA A 97 7.96 23.43 -25.36
N THR A 98 9.01 24.26 -25.35
CA THR A 98 10.39 23.84 -25.63
C THR A 98 11.32 24.05 -24.44
N GLY A 99 10.79 24.53 -23.31
CA GLY A 99 11.56 24.69 -22.09
C GLY A 99 11.76 23.38 -21.34
N LYS A 100 12.32 23.51 -20.14
CA LYS A 100 12.76 22.39 -19.31
C LYS A 100 11.56 21.62 -18.76
N MET A 101 11.71 20.31 -18.66
CA MET A 101 10.87 19.51 -17.76
C MET A 101 11.25 19.84 -16.31
N VAL A 102 10.26 20.05 -15.46
CA VAL A 102 10.43 20.44 -14.07
C VAL A 102 9.59 19.54 -13.19
N ILE A 103 10.19 19.06 -12.10
CA ILE A 103 9.52 18.25 -11.08
C ILE A 103 9.19 19.15 -9.89
N GLY A 104 7.99 19.01 -9.34
CA GLY A 104 7.57 19.64 -8.09
C GLY A 104 7.11 21.10 -8.20
N ARG A 105 6.88 21.64 -9.41
CA ARG A 105 6.22 22.94 -9.61
C ARG A 105 5.67 23.11 -11.03
N GLY A 106 4.83 24.12 -11.21
CA GLY A 106 4.40 24.64 -12.51
C GLY A 106 4.92 26.06 -12.76
N LYS A 107 4.51 26.63 -13.89
CA LYS A 107 4.79 28.02 -14.28
C LYS A 107 3.51 28.68 -14.80
N ALA A 108 3.25 29.91 -14.35
CA ALA A 108 2.13 30.72 -14.79
C ALA A 108 2.54 32.20 -14.86
N ASP A 109 2.08 32.90 -15.90
CA ASP A 109 2.33 34.34 -16.12
C ASP A 109 3.81 34.77 -15.95
N GLY A 110 4.73 33.88 -16.32
CA GLY A 110 6.19 34.06 -16.25
C GLY A 110 6.82 33.66 -14.92
N ALA A 111 6.05 33.31 -13.90
CA ALA A 111 6.54 32.97 -12.56
C ALA A 111 6.38 31.48 -12.23
N ALA A 112 7.34 30.94 -11.46
CA ALA A 112 7.22 29.63 -10.85
C ALA A 112 6.09 29.63 -9.82
N THR A 113 5.23 28.61 -9.85
CA THR A 113 4.04 28.50 -9.00
C THR A 113 3.67 27.04 -8.73
N ALA A 114 2.61 26.80 -7.98
CA ALA A 114 2.04 25.47 -7.72
C ALA A 114 3.09 24.45 -7.26
N PHE A 115 3.93 24.85 -6.30
CA PHE A 115 4.96 23.99 -5.73
C PHE A 115 4.31 22.79 -5.05
N PHE A 116 4.80 21.59 -5.34
CA PHE A 116 4.25 20.36 -4.80
C PHE A 116 4.62 20.21 -3.32
N PRO A 117 3.67 20.15 -2.38
CA PRO A 117 3.94 20.11 -0.95
C PRO A 117 4.14 18.66 -0.45
N GLY A 118 4.79 17.82 -1.24
CA GLY A 118 4.90 16.38 -0.97
C GLY A 118 6.09 15.71 -1.65
N SER A 119 6.14 14.40 -1.52
CA SER A 119 7.19 13.56 -2.13
C SER A 119 6.79 13.13 -3.54
N VAL A 120 7.77 13.05 -4.44
CA VAL A 120 7.59 12.55 -5.80
C VAL A 120 8.62 11.44 -6.01
N ASP A 121 8.18 10.32 -6.57
CA ASP A 121 9.02 9.16 -6.86
C ASP A 121 8.66 8.59 -8.24
N GLU A 122 9.58 7.79 -8.81
CA GLU A 122 9.42 7.10 -10.10
C GLU A 122 8.92 7.97 -11.27
N ILE A 123 9.65 9.05 -11.60
CA ILE A 123 9.30 9.89 -12.76
C ILE A 123 9.75 9.25 -14.07
N ARG A 124 8.79 9.09 -15.00
CA ARG A 124 9.02 8.64 -16.38
C ARG A 124 8.42 9.65 -17.35
N ALA A 125 9.19 10.04 -18.36
CA ALA A 125 8.72 10.84 -19.49
C ALA A 125 9.15 10.15 -20.80
N GLY A 126 8.28 10.21 -21.81
CA GLY A 126 8.54 9.58 -23.09
C GLY A 126 7.75 10.25 -24.21
N GLU A 127 8.21 10.05 -25.44
CA GLU A 127 7.52 10.48 -26.64
C GLU A 127 6.58 9.37 -27.15
N GLY A 128 5.51 9.78 -27.82
CA GLY A 128 4.49 8.86 -28.32
C GLY A 128 3.33 8.62 -27.35
N VAL A 129 2.42 7.74 -27.74
CA VAL A 129 1.19 7.45 -27.01
C VAL A 129 1.31 6.09 -26.33
N ALA A 130 1.49 6.09 -25.01
CA ALA A 130 1.40 4.86 -24.23
C ALA A 130 -0.01 4.26 -24.34
N THR A 131 -0.08 2.93 -24.48
CA THR A 131 -1.36 2.22 -24.52
C THR A 131 -1.95 2.11 -23.12
N ASP A 132 -3.27 1.92 -23.04
CA ASP A 132 -3.97 1.72 -21.78
C ASP A 132 -3.36 0.54 -21.00
N ALA A 133 -3.04 -0.57 -21.68
CA ALA A 133 -2.42 -1.73 -21.05
C ALA A 133 -1.09 -1.41 -20.36
N VAL A 134 -0.23 -0.59 -20.97
CA VAL A 134 1.05 -0.17 -20.37
C VAL A 134 0.83 0.69 -19.14
N LEU A 135 -0.19 1.56 -19.16
CA LEU A 135 -0.48 2.45 -18.04
C LEU A 135 -1.19 1.72 -16.90
N THR A 136 -2.09 0.79 -17.22
CA THR A 136 -2.66 -0.14 -16.25
C THR A 136 -1.55 -0.96 -15.59
N ASP A 137 -0.63 -1.52 -16.37
CA ASP A 137 0.46 -2.32 -15.82
C ASP A 137 1.34 -1.50 -14.86
N ARG A 138 1.80 -0.33 -15.29
CA ARG A 138 2.66 0.56 -14.48
C ARG A 138 1.96 1.14 -13.25
N GLY A 139 0.65 1.41 -13.33
CA GLY A 139 -0.10 1.97 -12.22
C GLY A 139 -0.75 0.92 -11.31
N SER A 140 -0.76 -0.35 -11.72
CA SER A 140 -1.33 -1.44 -10.92
C SER A 140 -0.40 -1.85 -9.78
N PHE A 141 -1.02 -2.31 -8.70
CA PHE A 141 -0.37 -2.85 -7.52
C PHE A 141 -0.29 -4.38 -7.60
N GLY A 142 0.79 -4.95 -7.07
CA GLY A 142 0.94 -6.39 -6.95
C GLY A 142 -0.15 -7.00 -6.07
N ALA A 143 -0.73 -8.12 -6.50
CA ALA A 143 -1.72 -8.84 -5.69
C ALA A 143 -1.08 -9.35 -4.38
N PRO A 144 -1.81 -9.35 -3.24
CA PRO A 144 -1.29 -9.89 -1.99
C PRO A 144 -1.22 -11.42 -2.00
N ILE A 145 -0.48 -11.99 -1.05
CA ILE A 145 -0.60 -13.42 -0.73
C ILE A 145 -1.99 -13.70 -0.19
N ALA A 146 -2.64 -14.72 -0.77
CA ALA A 146 -4.00 -15.06 -0.43
C ALA A 146 -4.16 -15.74 0.95
N GLY A 147 -5.35 -15.66 1.54
CA GLY A 147 -5.70 -16.39 2.76
C GLY A 147 -5.45 -15.65 4.08
N GLN A 148 -5.24 -14.34 4.03
CA GLN A 148 -5.06 -13.48 5.20
C GLN A 148 -6.28 -12.58 5.40
N LEU A 149 -6.34 -11.90 6.54
CA LEU A 149 -7.17 -10.70 6.71
C LEU A 149 -6.34 -9.47 6.32
N GLY A 150 -6.83 -8.65 5.40
CA GLY A 150 -6.10 -7.50 4.87
C GLY A 150 -6.90 -6.20 4.96
N SER A 151 -6.17 -5.10 5.17
CA SER A 151 -6.64 -3.74 4.90
C SER A 151 -6.39 -3.41 3.43
N PHE A 152 -7.36 -2.76 2.80
CA PHE A 152 -7.28 -2.29 1.42
C PHE A 152 -7.64 -0.82 1.36
N VAL A 153 -6.93 -0.04 0.53
CA VAL A 153 -7.11 1.40 0.40
C VAL A 153 -7.25 1.79 -1.08
N ASN A 154 -8.03 2.84 -1.36
CA ASN A 154 -8.14 3.43 -2.71
C ASN A 154 -7.44 4.80 -2.80
N SER A 155 -7.40 5.36 -4.00
CA SER A 155 -6.81 6.70 -4.24
C SER A 155 -7.55 7.88 -3.59
N ALA A 156 -8.77 7.67 -3.07
CA ALA A 156 -9.52 8.64 -2.27
C ALA A 156 -9.22 8.52 -0.76
N GLY A 157 -8.54 7.44 -0.35
CA GLY A 157 -8.14 7.18 1.02
C GLY A 157 -9.18 6.39 1.80
N ASP A 158 -10.21 5.88 1.12
CA ASP A 158 -11.22 5.03 1.73
C ASP A 158 -10.62 3.64 1.96
N HIS A 159 -10.95 3.04 3.09
CA HIS A 159 -10.50 1.72 3.48
C HIS A 159 -11.63 0.70 3.49
N TYR A 160 -11.26 -0.57 3.32
CA TYR A 160 -12.08 -1.67 3.79
C TYR A 160 -11.20 -2.84 4.21
N THR A 161 -11.72 -3.66 5.13
CA THR A 161 -11.10 -4.93 5.49
C THR A 161 -11.80 -6.10 4.82
N GLY A 162 -11.00 -7.05 4.35
CA GLY A 162 -11.50 -8.27 3.72
C GLY A 162 -10.44 -9.36 3.61
N PRO A 163 -10.82 -10.53 3.06
CA PRO A 163 -9.85 -11.57 2.79
C PRO A 163 -8.88 -11.12 1.70
N THR A 164 -7.59 -11.45 1.86
CA THR A 164 -6.64 -11.34 0.76
C THR A 164 -6.93 -12.44 -0.25
N ASN A 165 -7.62 -12.08 -1.33
CA ASN A 165 -7.77 -12.91 -2.52
C ASN A 165 -7.85 -11.95 -3.71
N ALA A 166 -6.99 -12.16 -4.71
CA ALA A 166 -6.86 -11.24 -5.84
C ALA A 166 -8.20 -10.99 -6.55
N ASN A 167 -9.08 -11.99 -6.59
CA ASN A 167 -10.39 -11.90 -7.24
C ASN A 167 -11.46 -11.21 -6.39
N THR A 168 -11.16 -10.89 -5.13
CA THR A 168 -12.09 -10.22 -4.20
C THR A 168 -11.70 -8.79 -3.88
N ILE A 169 -10.60 -8.28 -4.47
CA ILE A 169 -10.19 -6.88 -4.32
C ILE A 169 -11.17 -6.00 -5.09
N ARG A 170 -11.75 -5.01 -4.41
CA ARG A 170 -12.70 -4.08 -5.03
C ARG A 170 -11.99 -3.25 -6.11
N PRO A 171 -12.64 -2.97 -7.27
CA PRO A 171 -12.05 -2.10 -8.28
C PRO A 171 -11.60 -0.76 -7.70
N GLY A 172 -10.37 -0.33 -8.03
CA GLY A 172 -9.78 0.92 -7.55
C GLY A 172 -9.13 0.84 -6.16
N TYR A 173 -9.21 -0.29 -5.47
CA TYR A 173 -8.50 -0.53 -4.21
C TYR A 173 -7.26 -1.39 -4.44
N HIS A 174 -6.27 -1.22 -3.57
CA HIS A 174 -5.09 -2.08 -3.49
C HIS A 174 -4.83 -2.53 -2.06
N PHE A 175 -4.05 -3.59 -1.91
CA PHE A 175 -3.68 -4.12 -0.60
C PHE A 175 -2.75 -3.13 0.11
N GLU A 176 -3.12 -2.74 1.32
CA GLU A 176 -2.35 -1.81 2.13
C GLU A 176 -1.49 -2.57 3.15
N SER A 177 -2.11 -3.42 3.97
CA SER A 177 -1.42 -4.11 5.07
C SER A 177 -2.08 -5.40 5.50
N ALA A 178 -1.28 -6.33 6.03
CA ALA A 178 -1.77 -7.55 6.66
C ALA A 178 -2.25 -7.28 8.10
N LEU A 179 -3.46 -7.72 8.42
CA LEU A 179 -4.06 -7.62 9.76
C LEU A 179 -3.88 -8.91 10.59
N GLY A 180 -3.30 -9.94 9.99
CA GLY A 180 -3.07 -11.26 10.57
C GLY A 180 -3.77 -12.37 9.76
N LEU A 181 -3.61 -13.62 10.19
CA LEU A 181 -4.35 -14.73 9.59
C LEU A 181 -5.72 -14.89 10.26
N PRO A 182 -6.76 -15.29 9.49
CA PRO A 182 -8.05 -15.63 10.07
C PRO A 182 -7.92 -16.84 11.02
N ALA A 183 -8.72 -16.85 12.08
CA ALA A 183 -8.83 -18.00 12.97
C ALA A 183 -9.54 -19.17 12.28
N SER A 184 -9.19 -20.40 12.65
CA SER A 184 -9.95 -21.59 12.25
C SER A 184 -11.31 -21.65 12.96
N PRO A 185 -12.38 -22.17 12.32
CA PRO A 185 -13.69 -22.33 12.97
C PRO A 185 -13.60 -23.11 14.29
N GLY A 186 -14.25 -22.57 15.32
CA GLY A 186 -14.30 -23.20 16.64
C GLY A 186 -15.12 -22.38 17.65
N ALA A 187 -15.32 -22.95 18.85
CA ALA A 187 -16.14 -22.33 19.90
C ALA A 187 -15.64 -20.94 20.34
N ASN A 188 -14.32 -20.69 20.28
CA ASN A 188 -13.70 -19.41 20.59
C ASN A 188 -13.55 -18.49 19.36
N THR A 189 -14.37 -18.65 18.32
CA THR A 189 -14.30 -17.80 17.13
C THR A 189 -15.62 -17.13 16.81
N ARG A 190 -15.55 -15.97 16.17
CA ARG A 190 -16.70 -15.25 15.61
C ARG A 190 -16.40 -14.74 14.22
N THR A 191 -17.43 -14.59 13.41
CA THR A 191 -17.34 -13.97 12.09
C THR A 191 -17.28 -12.47 12.21
N LEU A 192 -16.31 -11.88 11.52
CA LEU A 192 -16.26 -10.46 11.22
C LEU A 192 -16.94 -10.22 9.87
N TYR A 193 -17.92 -9.34 9.83
CA TYR A 193 -18.67 -9.01 8.62
C TYR A 193 -18.06 -7.80 7.94
N ALA A 194 -17.98 -7.84 6.61
CA ALA A 194 -17.61 -6.69 5.79
C ALA A 194 -18.90 -5.95 5.42
N CYS A 195 -18.98 -4.69 5.83
CA CYS A 195 -20.16 -3.85 5.75
C CYS A 195 -19.84 -2.56 4.97
N ALA A 196 -20.87 -1.83 4.56
CA ALA A 196 -20.73 -0.49 4.04
C ALA A 196 -21.92 0.40 4.37
N THR A 197 -21.62 1.68 4.54
CA THR A 197 -22.59 2.76 4.65
C THR A 197 -22.29 3.80 3.58
N GLY A 198 -23.15 3.88 2.56
CA GLY A 198 -22.85 4.67 1.36
C GLY A 198 -21.59 4.16 0.64
N GLY A 199 -20.56 5.00 0.54
CA GLY A 199 -19.27 4.66 -0.07
C GLY A 199 -18.27 4.02 0.88
N ASP A 200 -18.50 4.12 2.19
CA ASP A 200 -17.49 3.82 3.21
C ASP A 200 -17.61 2.37 3.68
N GLY A 201 -16.50 1.63 3.63
CA GLY A 201 -16.42 0.28 4.15
C GLY A 201 -16.15 0.28 5.65
N PHE A 202 -16.71 -0.69 6.38
CA PHE A 202 -16.37 -0.92 7.79
C PHE A 202 -16.57 -2.39 8.14
N THR A 203 -16.00 -2.84 9.26
CA THR A 203 -16.29 -4.17 9.80
C THR A 203 -17.27 -4.16 10.96
N SER A 204 -18.09 -5.21 11.05
CA SER A 204 -19.05 -5.37 12.14
C SER A 204 -19.01 -6.77 12.74
N LEU A 205 -19.32 -6.83 14.03
CA LEU A 205 -19.59 -8.08 14.74
C LEU A 205 -21.03 -8.57 14.52
N GLN A 206 -21.90 -7.72 13.96
CA GLN A 206 -23.32 -8.03 13.74
C GLN A 206 -23.56 -8.47 12.31
N ALA A 207 -24.32 -9.56 12.14
CA ALA A 207 -24.58 -10.15 10.82
C ALA A 207 -25.46 -9.29 9.91
N ASP A 208 -26.20 -8.34 10.49
CA ASP A 208 -27.01 -7.31 9.84
C ASP A 208 -26.25 -5.98 9.66
N CYS A 209 -24.94 -5.96 9.92
CA CYS A 209 -24.07 -4.81 9.70
C CYS A 209 -24.54 -3.54 10.40
N GLU A 210 -25.04 -3.63 11.64
CA GLU A 210 -25.54 -2.47 12.40
C GLU A 210 -26.68 -1.74 11.65
N GLY A 211 -27.47 -2.50 10.87
CA GLY A 211 -28.53 -1.98 10.01
C GLY A 211 -28.07 -1.43 8.66
N GLN A 212 -26.79 -1.57 8.32
CA GLN A 212 -26.19 -1.09 7.07
C GLN A 212 -26.09 -2.21 6.01
N THR A 213 -25.45 -1.90 4.87
CA THR A 213 -25.32 -2.86 3.77
C THR A 213 -24.26 -3.90 4.09
N LYS A 214 -24.65 -5.17 4.08
CA LYS A 214 -23.70 -6.28 4.14
C LYS A 214 -23.07 -6.55 2.78
N ILE A 215 -21.76 -6.42 2.70
CA ILE A 215 -20.97 -6.75 1.51
C ILE A 215 -20.56 -8.22 1.54
N GLY A 216 -20.22 -8.76 2.70
CA GLY A 216 -19.80 -10.15 2.84
C GLY A 216 -19.24 -10.46 4.23
N THR A 217 -18.34 -11.43 4.28
CA THR A 217 -17.58 -11.80 5.48
C THR A 217 -16.12 -11.43 5.29
N ALA A 218 -15.54 -10.73 6.25
CA ALA A 218 -14.12 -10.37 6.22
C ALA A 218 -13.24 -11.56 6.63
N GLY A 219 -13.63 -12.29 7.68
CA GLY A 219 -12.92 -13.47 8.17
C GLY A 219 -13.39 -13.89 9.57
N LEU A 220 -12.75 -14.93 10.12
CA LEU A 220 -12.95 -15.34 11.51
C LEU A 220 -11.87 -14.74 12.40
N VAL A 221 -12.26 -14.30 13.59
CA VAL A 221 -11.37 -13.84 14.65
C VAL A 221 -11.66 -14.60 15.94
N PHE A 222 -10.66 -14.76 16.80
CA PHE A 222 -10.87 -15.29 18.13
C PHE A 222 -11.62 -14.29 19.02
N THR A 223 -12.51 -14.81 19.87
CA THR A 223 -13.28 -13.99 20.81
C THR A 223 -12.50 -13.67 22.08
N GLN A 224 -11.61 -14.58 22.47
CA GLN A 224 -10.66 -14.47 23.57
C GLN A 224 -9.30 -14.90 23.06
N GLN A 225 -8.24 -14.26 23.55
CA GLN A 225 -6.87 -14.58 23.16
C GLN A 225 -6.51 -16.02 23.59
N PRO A 226 -6.26 -16.94 22.65
CA PRO A 226 -5.68 -18.25 22.95
C PRO A 226 -4.30 -18.09 23.60
N ASN A 227 -3.92 -19.06 24.43
CA ASN A 227 -2.63 -19.04 25.13
C ASN A 227 -1.55 -19.91 24.46
N ASN A 228 -1.92 -20.69 23.44
CA ASN A 228 -1.04 -21.64 22.76
C ASN A 228 -0.53 -21.16 21.39
N ILE A 229 -1.03 -20.03 20.89
CA ILE A 229 -0.59 -19.42 19.63
C ILE A 229 -0.45 -17.90 19.79
N PRO A 230 0.48 -17.26 19.05
CA PRO A 230 0.51 -15.81 18.94
C PRO A 230 -0.79 -15.27 18.35
N THR A 231 -1.30 -14.19 18.92
CA THR A 231 -2.47 -13.46 18.40
C THR A 231 -2.29 -11.97 18.50
N VAL A 232 -2.97 -11.23 17.63
CA VAL A 232 -2.97 -9.77 17.63
C VAL A 232 -4.40 -9.27 17.80
N ALA A 233 -4.60 -8.31 18.69
CA ALA A 233 -5.90 -7.66 18.84
C ALA A 233 -6.21 -6.84 17.59
N LEU A 234 -7.45 -6.92 17.12
CA LEU A 234 -7.93 -6.16 15.97
C LEU A 234 -8.92 -5.10 16.44
N TYR A 235 -8.69 -3.85 16.04
CA TYR A 235 -9.50 -2.71 16.42
C TYR A 235 -10.18 -2.12 15.19
N ARG A 236 -11.45 -1.72 15.32
CA ARG A 236 -12.11 -0.84 14.36
C ARG A 236 -11.77 0.60 14.72
N CYS A 237 -11.23 1.31 13.74
CA CYS A 237 -10.74 2.65 13.85
C CYS A 237 -11.53 3.59 12.92
N ASN A 238 -11.61 4.87 13.29
CA ASN A 238 -12.24 5.90 12.48
C ASN A 238 -11.31 7.10 12.37
N ASN A 239 -11.07 7.55 11.13
CA ASN A 239 -10.11 8.63 10.87
C ASN A 239 -10.70 10.06 11.09
N GLY A 240 -11.99 10.16 11.45
CA GLY A 240 -12.70 11.41 11.73
C GLY A 240 -13.40 12.03 10.50
N ALA A 241 -13.23 11.46 9.31
CA ALA A 241 -13.85 11.90 8.06
C ALA A 241 -14.93 10.93 7.53
N GLY A 242 -15.35 9.95 8.33
CA GLY A 242 -16.34 8.93 7.96
C GLY A 242 -15.72 7.59 7.53
N ASP A 243 -14.44 7.60 7.16
CA ASP A 243 -13.72 6.41 6.73
C ASP A 243 -13.27 5.56 7.93
N HIS A 244 -13.61 4.27 7.85
CA HIS A 244 -13.29 3.26 8.85
C HIS A 244 -12.22 2.33 8.32
N PHE A 245 -11.28 1.99 9.20
CA PHE A 245 -10.22 1.04 8.90
C PHE A 245 -9.98 0.16 10.12
N GLU A 246 -9.35 -0.99 9.91
CA GLU A 246 -8.98 -1.87 10.99
C GLU A 246 -7.47 -1.76 11.26
N SER A 247 -7.10 -1.75 12.53
CA SER A 247 -5.70 -1.66 12.94
C SER A 247 -5.35 -2.71 13.98
N ARG A 248 -4.09 -3.10 13.95
CA ARG A 248 -3.42 -3.91 14.98
C ARG A 248 -2.92 -3.06 16.15
N ASP A 249 -2.90 -1.74 15.97
CA ASP A 249 -2.48 -0.78 17.00
C ASP A 249 -3.68 -0.41 17.88
N ALA A 250 -3.56 -0.64 19.19
CA ALA A 250 -4.58 -0.31 20.18
C ALA A 250 -4.90 1.19 20.27
N THR A 251 -4.05 2.05 19.69
CA THR A 251 -4.28 3.49 19.58
C THR A 251 -4.80 3.92 18.22
N CYS A 252 -5.01 2.98 17.28
CA CYS A 252 -5.38 3.28 15.89
C CYS A 252 -4.44 4.30 15.22
N GLY A 253 -3.15 4.33 15.56
CA GLY A 253 -2.22 5.37 15.08
C GLY A 253 -2.61 6.79 15.53
N GLY A 254 -3.22 6.92 16.71
CA GLY A 254 -3.74 8.18 17.25
C GLY A 254 -5.12 8.59 16.70
N LYS A 255 -5.81 7.70 15.96
CA LYS A 255 -7.19 7.91 15.50
C LYS A 255 -8.20 7.39 16.52
N THR A 256 -9.49 7.61 16.25
CA THR A 256 -10.56 7.17 17.14
C THR A 256 -10.65 5.64 17.13
N VAL A 257 -10.53 5.01 18.30
CA VAL A 257 -10.82 3.59 18.50
C VAL A 257 -12.32 3.45 18.78
N GLU A 258 -13.05 2.74 17.93
CA GLU A 258 -14.49 2.53 18.15
C GLU A 258 -14.78 1.25 18.92
N SER A 259 -14.09 0.15 18.57
CA SER A 259 -14.25 -1.13 19.25
C SER A 259 -13.08 -2.06 19.01
N GLN A 260 -12.86 -3.00 19.94
CA GLN A 260 -12.04 -4.18 19.70
C GLN A 260 -12.92 -5.29 19.11
N LEU A 261 -12.54 -5.80 17.93
CA LEU A 261 -13.33 -6.75 17.15
C LEU A 261 -13.05 -8.21 17.56
N GLY A 262 -11.86 -8.49 18.07
CA GLY A 262 -11.39 -9.80 18.46
C GLY A 262 -9.88 -9.91 18.32
N TYR A 263 -9.39 -11.13 18.08
CA TYR A 263 -7.98 -11.39 17.87
C TYR A 263 -7.74 -12.21 16.59
N THR A 264 -6.87 -11.73 15.71
CA THR A 264 -6.38 -12.53 14.58
C THR A 264 -5.26 -13.46 15.04
N VAL A 265 -4.98 -14.50 14.26
CA VAL A 265 -3.75 -15.28 14.40
C VAL A 265 -2.58 -14.34 14.12
N GLY A 266 -1.62 -14.27 15.04
CA GLY A 266 -0.52 -13.30 15.08
C GLY A 266 0.62 -13.64 14.13
N TYR A 267 0.30 -14.00 12.89
CA TYR A 267 1.23 -14.22 11.80
C TYR A 267 0.75 -13.46 10.56
N ALA A 268 1.69 -13.08 9.69
CA ALA A 268 1.41 -12.55 8.36
C ALA A 268 2.30 -13.24 7.33
N ALA A 269 1.79 -13.41 6.12
CA ALA A 269 2.57 -13.89 4.99
C ALA A 269 3.49 -12.76 4.52
N ILE A 270 4.78 -13.05 4.39
CA ILE A 270 5.75 -12.13 3.81
C ILE A 270 6.03 -12.52 2.36
N ALA A 271 6.03 -11.54 1.46
CA ALA A 271 6.19 -11.78 0.03
C ALA A 271 7.25 -10.89 -0.59
N ARG A 272 7.87 -11.40 -1.65
CA ARG A 272 8.75 -10.59 -2.51
C ARG A 272 7.93 -9.98 -3.62
N TYR A 273 8.16 -8.70 -3.86
CA TYR A 273 7.66 -7.97 -5.01
C TYR A 273 8.84 -7.37 -5.76
N ALA A 274 8.74 -7.29 -7.08
CA ALA A 274 9.77 -6.73 -7.94
C ALA A 274 9.18 -5.73 -8.94
N ASN A 275 9.89 -4.62 -9.15
CA ASN A 275 9.71 -3.75 -10.31
C ASN A 275 10.95 -3.96 -11.19
N PRO A 276 10.86 -4.76 -12.28
CA PRO A 276 12.03 -5.17 -13.04
C PRO A 276 12.89 -3.99 -13.51
N GLY A 277 14.18 -4.04 -13.16
CA GLY A 277 15.15 -2.99 -13.49
C GLY A 277 15.12 -1.77 -12.56
N PHE A 278 14.33 -1.82 -11.48
CA PHE A 278 14.25 -0.77 -10.49
C PHE A 278 14.65 -1.25 -9.09
N ASP A 279 13.84 -2.10 -8.44
CA ASP A 279 14.02 -2.43 -7.02
C ASP A 279 13.22 -3.70 -6.66
N HIS A 280 13.63 -4.37 -5.58
CA HIS A 280 12.87 -5.44 -4.93
C HIS A 280 12.43 -5.03 -3.52
N VAL A 281 11.21 -5.43 -3.16
CA VAL A 281 10.68 -5.21 -1.81
C VAL A 281 10.22 -6.53 -1.23
N THR A 282 10.62 -6.81 0.00
CA THR A 282 10.09 -7.93 0.79
C THR A 282 9.27 -7.38 1.94
N THR A 283 7.97 -7.68 1.94
CA THR A 283 7.03 -7.03 2.87
C THR A 283 5.81 -7.91 3.19
N ILE A 284 5.23 -7.72 4.38
CA ILE A 284 3.91 -8.22 4.77
C ILE A 284 2.77 -7.29 4.31
N ASP A 285 3.13 -6.07 3.90
CA ASP A 285 2.22 -5.01 3.47
C ASP A 285 2.10 -4.96 1.94
N GLY A 286 1.38 -3.97 1.41
CA GLY A 286 1.37 -3.65 -0.01
C GLY A 286 2.72 -3.17 -0.52
N ALA A 287 3.08 -3.55 -1.75
CA ALA A 287 4.19 -2.94 -2.47
C ALA A 287 3.70 -1.70 -3.27
N PRO A 288 4.59 -0.75 -3.59
CA PRO A 288 4.24 0.38 -4.46
C PRO A 288 3.66 -0.05 -5.81
N ALA A 289 3.01 0.88 -6.51
CA ALA A 289 2.57 0.64 -7.88
C ALA A 289 3.74 0.22 -8.79
N ALA A 290 3.45 -0.52 -9.86
CA ALA A 290 4.38 -1.19 -10.77
C ALA A 290 5.06 -2.45 -10.21
N PHE A 291 5.20 -2.60 -8.88
CA PHE A 291 5.77 -3.82 -8.31
C PHE A 291 4.83 -5.01 -8.48
N LYS A 292 5.38 -6.14 -8.92
CA LYS A 292 4.65 -7.39 -9.14
C LYS A 292 5.04 -8.40 -8.09
N ASN A 293 4.05 -9.16 -7.61
CA ASN A 293 4.28 -10.23 -6.64
C ASN A 293 5.06 -11.38 -7.31
N GLU A 294 6.21 -11.74 -6.73
CA GLU A 294 7.06 -12.84 -7.17
C GLU A 294 6.87 -14.12 -6.34
N GLY A 295 6.22 -14.02 -5.17
CA GLY A 295 5.79 -15.18 -4.41
C GLY A 295 5.90 -15.02 -2.89
N LEU A 296 5.33 -16.01 -2.20
CA LEU A 296 5.41 -16.19 -0.76
C LEU A 296 6.85 -16.55 -0.34
N GLN A 297 7.35 -15.87 0.69
CA GLN A 297 8.64 -16.17 1.32
C GLN A 297 8.52 -16.80 2.71
N GLY A 298 7.29 -16.93 3.22
CA GLY A 298 6.94 -17.63 4.45
C GLY A 298 6.02 -16.79 5.34
N TYR A 299 5.95 -17.15 6.61
CA TYR A 299 5.17 -16.44 7.62
C TYR A 299 6.07 -15.90 8.72
N VAL A 300 5.81 -14.65 9.09
CA VAL A 300 6.49 -13.95 10.18
C VAL A 300 5.51 -13.74 11.33
N SER A 301 5.99 -13.82 12.57
CA SER A 301 5.15 -13.52 13.72
C SER A 301 4.96 -12.02 13.84
N LEU A 302 3.73 -11.61 14.16
CA LEU A 302 3.38 -10.22 14.44
C LEU A 302 3.61 -9.83 15.90
N VAL A 303 4.01 -10.80 16.74
CA VAL A 303 4.24 -10.62 18.17
C VAL A 303 5.66 -11.06 18.49
N ALA A 304 6.36 -10.30 19.34
CA ALA A 304 7.68 -10.70 19.82
C ALA A 304 7.60 -11.96 20.70
N GLY A 305 8.67 -12.73 20.75
CA GLY A 305 8.72 -13.96 21.53
C GLY A 305 10.12 -14.53 21.65
N ALA A 306 10.29 -15.55 22.50
CA ALA A 306 11.56 -16.20 22.70
C ALA A 306 12.06 -16.87 21.40
N GLY A 307 13.34 -16.68 21.08
CA GLY A 307 13.96 -17.22 19.86
C GLY A 307 13.59 -16.48 18.57
N LEU A 308 12.80 -15.41 18.66
CA LEU A 308 12.47 -14.55 17.52
C LEU A 308 13.36 -13.30 17.49
N GLN A 309 13.62 -12.80 16.28
CA GLN A 309 14.31 -11.54 16.04
C GLN A 309 13.51 -10.65 15.09
N PRO A 310 13.65 -9.32 15.17
CA PRO A 310 12.96 -8.39 14.27
C PRO A 310 13.32 -8.64 12.80
N PHE A 311 12.34 -8.44 11.93
CA PHE A 311 12.53 -8.31 10.48
C PHE A 311 12.01 -6.93 10.07
N MET A 312 12.84 -6.16 9.39
CA MET A 312 12.62 -4.75 9.10
C MET A 312 12.64 -4.52 7.61
N SER A 313 11.76 -3.64 7.14
CA SER A 313 11.85 -3.01 5.83
C SER A 313 12.60 -1.69 5.98
N CYS A 314 13.64 -1.51 5.17
CA CYS A 314 14.60 -0.43 5.26
C CYS A 314 14.81 0.22 3.89
N ARG A 315 15.36 1.44 3.87
CA ARG A 315 15.66 2.17 2.64
C ARG A 315 17.00 2.90 2.69
N ASN A 316 17.79 2.77 1.63
CA ASN A 316 19.05 3.48 1.44
C ASN A 316 19.05 4.20 0.08
N GLY A 317 18.68 5.49 0.07
CA GLY A 317 18.43 6.19 -1.18
C GLY A 317 17.17 5.64 -1.85
N SER A 318 17.29 5.13 -3.08
CA SER A 318 16.20 4.48 -3.81
C SER A 318 16.09 2.98 -3.55
N ASP A 319 17.14 2.34 -3.00
CA ASP A 319 17.19 0.90 -2.76
C ASP A 319 16.37 0.52 -1.52
N SER A 320 15.45 -0.42 -1.69
CA SER A 320 14.70 -1.02 -0.61
C SER A 320 15.38 -2.31 -0.18
N PHE A 321 15.60 -2.49 1.12
CA PHE A 321 16.28 -3.69 1.61
C PHE A 321 15.71 -4.17 2.93
N ALA A 322 15.86 -5.46 3.20
CA ALA A 322 15.45 -6.05 4.48
C ALA A 322 16.60 -6.09 5.48
N SER A 323 16.31 -5.93 6.77
CA SER A 323 17.31 -6.08 7.82
C SER A 323 16.74 -6.75 9.06
N ASN A 324 17.60 -7.40 9.85
CA ASN A 324 17.29 -7.83 11.21
C ASN A 324 17.79 -6.84 12.28
N ASP A 325 18.30 -5.69 11.86
CA ASP A 325 18.63 -4.56 12.73
C ASP A 325 17.45 -3.57 12.79
N THR A 326 16.97 -3.29 14.00
CA THR A 326 15.86 -2.35 14.23
C THR A 326 16.21 -0.91 13.85
N ALA A 327 17.50 -0.57 13.77
CA ALA A 327 17.99 0.71 13.28
C ALA A 327 18.29 0.70 11.77
N CYS A 328 17.90 -0.36 11.04
CA CYS A 328 18.13 -0.50 9.60
C CYS A 328 19.59 -0.24 9.19
N GLU A 329 20.56 -0.69 9.99
CA GLU A 329 21.99 -0.52 9.70
C GLU A 329 22.41 0.96 9.57
N GLY A 330 21.74 1.83 10.33
CA GLY A 330 21.93 3.28 10.29
C GLY A 330 21.28 3.97 9.08
N LYS A 331 20.41 3.26 8.34
CA LYS A 331 19.64 3.77 7.22
C LYS A 331 18.20 4.10 7.63
N THR A 332 17.37 4.46 6.66
CA THR A 332 15.97 4.81 6.92
C THR A 332 15.17 3.57 7.27
N VAL A 333 14.52 3.59 8.43
CA VAL A 333 13.50 2.61 8.81
C VAL A 333 12.22 2.92 8.05
N VAL A 334 11.73 1.97 7.25
CA VAL A 334 10.46 2.10 6.53
C VAL A 334 9.32 1.58 7.41
N SER A 335 9.42 0.33 7.85
CA SER A 335 8.44 -0.30 8.74
C SER A 335 8.97 -1.58 9.37
N ALA A 336 8.46 -1.92 10.56
CA ALA A 336 8.63 -3.25 11.13
C ALA A 336 7.74 -4.25 10.40
N GLN A 337 8.31 -5.37 9.99
CA GLN A 337 7.61 -6.41 9.23
C GLN A 337 7.19 -7.59 10.10
N GLY A 338 7.56 -7.58 11.38
CA GLY A 338 7.31 -8.65 12.34
C GLY A 338 8.60 -9.30 12.81
N PHE A 339 8.52 -10.58 13.13
CA PHE A 339 9.62 -11.33 13.71
C PHE A 339 9.79 -12.70 13.04
N VAL A 340 11.04 -13.05 12.77
CA VAL A 340 11.47 -14.35 12.22
C VAL A 340 12.25 -15.14 13.27
N LEU A 341 12.37 -16.45 13.10
CA LEU A 341 13.23 -17.26 13.97
C LEU A 341 14.69 -16.82 13.80
N ALA A 342 15.38 -16.58 14.92
CA ALA A 342 16.78 -16.17 14.90
C ALA A 342 17.74 -17.30 14.51
N GLN A 343 17.32 -18.55 14.73
CA GLN A 343 18.08 -19.76 14.46
C GLN A 343 17.21 -20.76 13.69
N ALA A 344 17.87 -21.67 12.95
CA ALA A 344 17.16 -22.73 12.25
C ALA A 344 16.36 -23.60 13.25
N PRO A 345 15.09 -23.93 12.95
CA PRO A 345 14.34 -24.87 13.77
C PRO A 345 14.96 -26.28 13.71
N ALA A 346 14.63 -27.10 14.71
CA ALA A 346 15.09 -28.50 14.75
C ALA A 346 14.58 -29.32 13.55
N ASP A 347 13.37 -29.02 13.06
CA ASP A 347 12.85 -29.52 11.79
C ASP A 347 13.11 -28.49 10.68
N PRO A 348 14.06 -28.75 9.76
CA PRO A 348 14.36 -27.84 8.66
C PRO A 348 13.20 -27.63 7.67
N ALA A 349 12.17 -28.47 7.68
CA ALA A 349 10.98 -28.29 6.85
C ALA A 349 10.03 -27.21 7.41
N ALA A 350 10.15 -26.88 8.71
CA ALA A 350 9.24 -25.95 9.38
C ALA A 350 9.51 -24.47 9.04
N ALA A 351 10.70 -24.12 8.54
CA ALA A 351 11.05 -22.75 8.18
C ALA A 351 12.05 -22.67 7.02
N LYS A 352 12.00 -21.56 6.28
CA LYS A 352 12.95 -21.22 5.21
C LYS A 352 13.83 -20.07 5.65
N GLN A 353 15.13 -20.17 5.34
CA GLN A 353 16.05 -19.08 5.59
C GLN A 353 15.74 -17.92 4.65
N LEU A 354 15.64 -16.72 5.20
CA LEU A 354 15.62 -15.48 4.44
C LEU A 354 17.04 -14.95 4.33
N THR A 355 17.52 -14.74 3.11
CA THR A 355 18.87 -14.24 2.84
C THR A 355 18.79 -12.95 2.05
N ARG A 356 19.45 -11.88 2.53
CA ARG A 356 19.62 -10.65 1.74
C ARG A 356 20.72 -10.86 0.71
N CYS A 357 20.43 -10.45 -0.52
CA CYS A 357 21.25 -10.60 -1.69
C CYS A 357 21.46 -9.24 -2.34
N THR A 358 22.63 -9.00 -2.93
CA THR A 358 22.94 -7.77 -3.67
C THR A 358 22.79 -8.02 -5.17
N VAL A 359 21.85 -7.31 -5.79
CA VAL A 359 21.55 -7.36 -7.22
C VAL A 359 22.25 -6.17 -7.90
N PRO A 360 23.18 -6.39 -8.85
CA PRO A 360 23.82 -5.30 -9.56
C PRO A 360 22.81 -4.43 -10.35
N PRO A 361 23.00 -3.11 -10.42
CA PRO A 361 24.17 -2.36 -9.95
C PRO A 361 24.12 -1.92 -8.47
N ALA A 362 22.96 -1.84 -7.83
CA ALA A 362 22.81 -1.32 -6.46
C ALA A 362 21.47 -1.68 -5.78
N ASP A 363 20.82 -2.78 -6.20
CA ASP A 363 19.53 -3.25 -5.70
C ASP A 363 19.73 -4.37 -4.65
N SER A 364 18.75 -4.56 -3.78
CA SER A 364 18.73 -5.55 -2.73
C SER A 364 17.49 -6.42 -2.83
N MET A 365 17.66 -7.75 -2.83
CA MET A 365 16.52 -8.68 -2.76
C MET A 365 16.65 -9.65 -1.61
N VAL A 366 15.53 -10.22 -1.17
CA VAL A 366 15.52 -11.37 -0.27
C VAL A 366 15.32 -12.63 -1.10
N SER A 367 16.13 -13.66 -0.86
CA SER A 367 15.96 -14.98 -1.47
C SER A 367 15.77 -16.06 -0.42
N LEU A 368 15.02 -17.10 -0.81
CA LEU A 368 14.95 -18.38 -0.08
C LEU A 368 16.08 -19.33 -0.47
N ALA A 369 16.79 -19.04 -1.56
CA ALA A 369 17.91 -19.83 -2.02
C ALA A 369 19.19 -19.38 -1.30
N ALA A 370 19.96 -20.34 -0.81
CA ALA A 370 21.20 -20.04 -0.09
C ALA A 370 22.30 -19.43 -0.98
N ASP A 371 22.21 -19.63 -2.30
CA ASP A 371 23.09 -19.06 -3.32
C ASP A 371 22.57 -17.74 -3.91
N CYS A 372 21.53 -17.15 -3.30
CA CYS A 372 20.95 -15.89 -3.73
C CYS A 372 20.54 -15.86 -5.21
N GLU A 373 20.05 -16.98 -5.76
CA GLU A 373 19.66 -17.06 -7.19
C GLU A 373 20.82 -16.71 -8.14
N GLY A 374 22.06 -16.92 -7.69
CA GLY A 374 23.28 -16.68 -8.47
C GLY A 374 23.87 -15.27 -8.33
N VAL A 375 23.30 -14.38 -7.51
CA VAL A 375 23.92 -13.08 -7.18
C VAL A 375 24.66 -13.12 -5.84
N ALA A 376 25.31 -12.01 -5.46
CA ALA A 376 26.10 -11.97 -4.24
C ALA A 376 25.23 -12.08 -2.98
N VAL A 377 25.64 -12.93 -2.05
CA VAL A 377 25.06 -13.01 -0.70
C VAL A 377 25.60 -11.87 0.14
N ASP A 378 24.71 -11.14 0.80
CA ASP A 378 25.09 -10.12 1.79
C ASP A 378 25.03 -10.69 3.20
N LYS A 379 23.82 -11.03 3.69
CA LYS A 379 23.64 -11.57 5.04
C LYS A 379 22.40 -12.43 5.22
N ALA A 380 22.43 -13.32 6.21
CA ALA A 380 21.24 -14.02 6.69
C ALA A 380 20.35 -13.07 7.53
N LEU A 381 19.04 -13.17 7.34
CA LEU A 381 18.04 -12.35 8.03
C LEU A 381 17.23 -13.14 9.08
N GLY A 382 17.36 -14.47 9.10
CA GLY A 382 16.62 -15.38 9.98
C GLY A 382 15.80 -16.40 9.19
N TYR A 383 14.83 -17.03 9.84
CA TYR A 383 14.00 -18.08 9.22
C TYR A 383 12.51 -17.75 9.34
N ALA A 384 11.83 -17.60 8.20
CA ALA A 384 10.38 -17.46 8.13
C ALA A 384 9.72 -18.84 8.14
N ARG A 385 8.61 -18.99 8.85
CA ARG A 385 7.93 -20.29 8.92
C ARG A 385 7.33 -20.66 7.56
N VAL A 386 7.31 -21.95 7.25
CA VAL A 386 6.61 -22.46 6.05
C VAL A 386 5.09 -22.42 6.25
N ASP A 387 4.64 -22.59 7.49
CA ASP A 387 3.23 -22.55 7.89
C ASP A 387 3.01 -21.67 9.14
N ALA A 388 1.75 -21.35 9.40
CA ALA A 388 1.34 -20.67 10.62
C ALA A 388 0.16 -21.43 11.26
N PRO A 389 0.18 -21.64 12.58
CA PRO A 389 -0.91 -22.33 13.28
C PRO A 389 -2.16 -21.45 13.26
N THR A 390 -3.28 -21.98 12.74
CA THR A 390 -4.55 -21.25 12.64
C THR A 390 -5.59 -21.68 13.68
N GLY A 391 -5.38 -22.83 14.34
CA GLY A 391 -6.20 -23.31 15.46
C GLY A 391 -5.63 -22.85 16.80
N GLY A 392 -6.48 -22.27 17.65
CA GLY A 392 -6.12 -21.84 19.00
C GLY A 392 -7.02 -22.51 20.03
N GLU A 393 -6.44 -23.06 21.09
CA GLU A 393 -7.19 -23.57 22.23
C GLU A 393 -7.19 -22.49 23.32
N PHE A 394 -8.36 -22.24 23.90
CA PHE A 394 -8.45 -21.48 25.14
C PHE A 394 -8.62 -22.48 26.28
N GLN A 395 -7.53 -22.86 26.92
CA GLN A 395 -7.58 -23.70 28.11
C GLN A 395 -7.93 -22.82 29.30
N THR A 396 -9.19 -22.88 29.76
CA THR A 396 -9.52 -22.47 31.13
C THR A 396 -8.78 -23.42 32.06
N ASP A 397 -7.99 -22.86 32.97
CA ASP A 397 -7.23 -23.61 33.97
C ASP A 397 -8.10 -24.76 34.57
N PRO A 398 -7.69 -26.03 34.50
CA PRO A 398 -8.47 -27.12 35.06
C PRO A 398 -8.34 -27.12 36.59
N GLY A 399 -9.21 -26.37 37.26
CA GLY A 399 -9.61 -26.66 38.63
C GLY A 399 -9.11 -25.71 39.72
N THR A 400 -9.98 -24.77 40.09
CA THR A 400 -10.35 -24.63 41.50
C THR A 400 -11.84 -24.91 41.59
N ASP A 401 -12.17 -26.18 41.84
CA ASP A 401 -13.49 -26.54 42.36
C ASP A 401 -13.60 -25.97 43.78
N PRO A 402 -14.58 -25.09 44.10
CA PRO A 402 -14.77 -24.59 45.45
C PRO A 402 -15.49 -25.59 46.38
N THR A 403 -15.52 -26.88 46.04
CA THR A 403 -16.09 -27.92 46.90
C THR A 403 -15.14 -29.10 47.15
N SER A 404 -14.20 -28.92 48.08
CA SER A 404 -13.63 -30.02 48.87
C SER A 404 -13.18 -29.54 50.25
#